data_AF-A0A0B1U7H3-F1
#
_entry.id   AF-A0A0B1U7H3-F1
#
_cell.length_a   1.000
_cell.length_b   1.000
_cell.length_c   1.000
_cell.angle_alpha   90.00
_cell.angle_beta   90.00
_cell.angle_gamma   90.00
#
_symmetry.space_group_name_H-M   'P 1'
#
loop_
_entity.id
_entity.type
_entity.pdbx_description
1 polymer ?
#
loop_
_entity_poly.entity_id
_entity_poly.type
_entity_poly.pdbx_seq_one_letter_code
_entity_poly.pdbx_strand_id
1 'polypeptide(L)'
;MSKMTELKAHDSSIGPHTFEEFLGVAAAFHGNPAPGLIIGGFMVDAARSMLPEGTLFDAVVETKKCLPDAVQILTPPSYGNGWMRVINLGRYALSLYDKFTGQGYRAWLDPVHLGNWPEIQAWFLKTKPKKEQDRAVLFAEIKAAARSICLLAPVTIRPAFMIKPNMGAIAVCPACGEGYPKADGAICRGCAGEAPYVIESDSPRLRAVPVGEAAGRRVLHDMTRIVPGESKGVEFEAGADIHAGDVCRLQTMGKNSLYVEDLSEPLGDFVHENEAALAFAQAMAGVGLVTSGPPREGKVELVAEAGGLLTVARDRLVAFNCIEGVMCASRQSHLVVEAGKAVAGCRAIPLYLPRRVFDVAMRVLADGPLFTIRPIRQTRAGVLVTGTEIYSGIIEDKFEPVVRAKIEALAGEVVAVRKVPDDRAAVAAAVAELLAAGADLIVTTAGLSVDPDDVTRQGLDDAGLTDAVHGMPVLPGAMAIVGHIGGADVIGVPACALFHRTTSFDLLLPRVLAGLTLTRHDLAELAEGSMCLSCRSCTYPKCPFGK
;
A
#
# COMPACT_ATOMS: atom_id res chain seq x y z
N MET A 1 -27.09 6.94 24.16
CA MET A 1 -27.91 7.82 23.29
C MET A 1 -29.04 8.41 24.13
N SER A 2 -28.79 9.41 25.01
CA SER A 2 -29.78 9.88 26.01
C SER A 2 -30.28 11.32 25.80
N LYS A 3 -30.12 11.90 24.61
CA LYS A 3 -30.61 13.26 24.26
C LYS A 3 -31.12 13.31 22.82
N MET A 4 -32.20 12.60 22.55
CA MET A 4 -32.92 12.69 21.28
C MET A 4 -34.05 13.72 21.45
N THR A 5 -34.23 14.59 20.46
CA THR A 5 -35.31 15.60 20.47
C THR A 5 -36.26 15.31 19.31
N GLU A 6 -37.55 15.20 19.60
CA GLU A 6 -38.62 15.12 18.61
C GLU A 6 -39.10 16.52 18.23
N LEU A 7 -39.36 16.75 16.94
CA LEU A 7 -39.85 18.04 16.43
C LEU A 7 -41.37 18.00 16.26
N LYS A 8 -42.08 19.05 16.72
CA LYS A 8 -43.53 19.20 16.49
C LYS A 8 -43.82 19.60 15.04
N ALA A 9 -44.87 19.03 14.45
CA ALA A 9 -45.35 19.39 13.12
C ALA A 9 -46.17 20.69 13.17
N HIS A 10 -45.58 21.83 12.80
CA HIS A 10 -46.35 23.09 12.71
C HIS A 10 -46.18 23.84 11.40
N ASP A 11 -45.23 23.48 10.53
CA ASP A 11 -45.10 24.04 9.19
C ASP A 11 -44.60 22.99 8.19
N SER A 12 -45.22 22.92 7.02
CA SER A 12 -44.83 22.05 5.90
C SER A 12 -43.83 22.72 4.94
N SER A 13 -43.41 23.95 5.23
CA SER A 13 -42.32 24.62 4.53
C SER A 13 -41.02 23.83 4.64
N ILE A 14 -40.21 23.87 3.59
CA ILE A 14 -38.88 23.28 3.54
C ILE A 14 -37.88 24.41 3.34
N GLY A 15 -37.26 24.86 4.44
CA GLY A 15 -36.41 26.05 4.44
C GLY A 15 -37.18 27.28 3.98
N PRO A 16 -36.72 28.00 2.93
CA PRO A 16 -37.41 29.21 2.44
C PRO A 16 -38.58 28.92 1.48
N HIS A 17 -38.90 27.65 1.20
CA HIS A 17 -39.90 27.27 0.20
C HIS A 17 -41.15 26.68 0.86
N THR A 18 -42.33 26.98 0.30
CA THR A 18 -43.51 26.15 0.55
C THR A 18 -43.28 24.73 0.02
N PHE A 19 -44.09 23.77 0.49
CA PHE A 19 -43.98 22.38 0.05
C PHE A 19 -44.07 22.27 -1.49
N GLU A 20 -45.06 22.91 -2.10
CA GLU A 20 -45.29 22.93 -3.55
C GLU A 20 -44.13 23.57 -4.32
N GLU A 21 -43.61 24.71 -3.85
CA GLU A 21 -42.44 25.35 -4.45
C GLU A 21 -41.21 24.44 -4.38
N PHE A 22 -41.00 23.78 -3.25
CA PHE A 22 -39.88 22.85 -3.09
C PHE A 22 -39.99 21.65 -4.04
N LEU A 23 -41.20 21.15 -4.35
CA LEU A 23 -41.36 20.13 -5.39
C LEU A 23 -40.88 20.62 -6.76
N GLY A 24 -41.14 21.89 -7.09
CA GLY A 24 -40.65 22.53 -8.32
C GLY A 24 -39.13 22.64 -8.33
N VAL A 25 -38.52 23.11 -7.24
CA VAL A 25 -37.06 23.22 -7.09
C VAL A 25 -36.40 21.85 -7.15
N ALA A 26 -36.96 20.86 -6.45
CA ALA A 26 -36.49 19.49 -6.45
C ALA A 26 -36.55 18.87 -7.86
N ALA A 27 -37.62 19.11 -8.61
CA ALA A 27 -37.74 18.67 -9.99
C ALA A 27 -36.68 19.32 -10.90
N ALA A 28 -36.45 20.62 -10.74
CA ALA A 28 -35.46 21.36 -11.54
C ALA A 28 -34.01 20.89 -11.27
N PHE A 29 -33.67 20.60 -10.02
CA PHE A 29 -32.31 20.20 -9.64
C PHE A 29 -32.04 18.70 -9.83
N HIS A 30 -32.98 17.83 -9.44
CA HIS A 30 -32.82 16.38 -9.38
C HIS A 30 -33.48 15.64 -10.56
N GLY A 31 -34.10 16.37 -11.49
CA GLY A 31 -34.83 15.83 -12.65
C GLY A 31 -36.22 15.27 -12.32
N ASN A 32 -36.54 15.04 -11.05
CA ASN A 32 -37.89 14.76 -10.55
C ASN A 32 -37.96 15.06 -9.04
N PRO A 33 -39.15 15.36 -8.48
CA PRO A 33 -39.29 15.53 -7.04
C PRO A 33 -39.32 14.16 -6.38
N ALA A 34 -38.15 13.57 -6.14
CA ALA A 34 -38.05 12.25 -5.54
C ALA A 34 -38.49 12.27 -4.05
N PRO A 35 -39.24 11.28 -3.55
CA PRO A 35 -39.67 11.26 -2.14
C PRO A 35 -38.51 11.42 -1.14
N GLY A 36 -37.37 10.77 -1.43
CA GLY A 36 -36.16 10.92 -0.60
C GLY A 36 -35.61 12.34 -0.58
N LEU A 37 -35.61 13.04 -1.71
CA LEU A 37 -35.16 14.44 -1.76
C LEU A 37 -36.06 15.34 -0.91
N ILE A 38 -37.38 15.14 -0.97
CA ILE A 38 -38.37 15.91 -0.21
C ILE A 38 -38.18 15.67 1.29
N ILE A 39 -38.12 14.41 1.71
CA ILE A 39 -37.86 14.04 3.12
C ILE A 39 -36.49 14.58 3.56
N GLY A 40 -35.48 14.47 2.69
CA GLY A 40 -34.17 15.04 2.91
C GLY A 40 -34.20 16.55 3.14
N GLY A 41 -35.08 17.27 2.45
CA GLY A 41 -35.33 18.69 2.68
C GLY A 41 -35.74 18.98 4.11
N PHE A 42 -36.72 18.25 4.64
CA PHE A 42 -37.12 18.37 6.05
C PHE A 42 -36.00 17.98 7.01
N MET A 43 -35.16 16.99 6.68
CA MET A 43 -34.01 16.61 7.51
C MET A 43 -32.94 17.71 7.56
N VAL A 44 -32.63 18.34 6.43
CA VAL A 44 -31.67 19.45 6.34
C VAL A 44 -32.18 20.64 7.13
N ASP A 45 -33.44 20.98 6.92
CA ASP A 45 -34.11 22.09 7.58
C ASP A 45 -34.20 21.87 9.11
N ALA A 46 -34.52 20.63 9.54
CA ALA A 46 -34.47 20.22 10.94
C ALA A 46 -33.06 20.36 11.54
N ALA A 47 -32.02 19.84 10.89
CA ALA A 47 -30.65 19.96 11.39
C ALA A 47 -30.17 21.42 11.43
N ARG A 48 -30.52 22.22 10.41
CA ARG A 48 -30.14 23.63 10.31
C ARG A 48 -30.80 24.47 11.40
N SER A 49 -32.06 24.18 11.74
CA SER A 49 -32.79 24.88 12.80
C SER A 49 -32.16 24.74 14.19
N MET A 50 -31.29 23.74 14.39
CA MET A 50 -30.57 23.50 15.64
C MET A 50 -29.23 24.24 15.72
N LEU A 51 -28.72 24.75 14.58
CA LEU A 51 -27.48 25.52 14.55
C LEU A 51 -27.75 26.99 14.89
N PRO A 52 -26.86 27.66 15.64
CA PRO A 52 -26.98 29.10 15.89
C PRO A 52 -27.02 29.91 14.59
N GLU A 53 -27.78 31.01 14.59
CA GLU A 53 -27.82 31.92 13.45
C GLU A 53 -26.42 32.47 13.12
N GLY A 54 -26.09 32.54 11.83
CA GLY A 54 -24.77 32.99 11.36
C GLY A 54 -23.64 31.95 11.43
N THR A 55 -23.90 30.72 11.91
CA THR A 55 -22.89 29.65 11.95
C THR A 55 -22.36 29.34 10.54
N LEU A 56 -21.04 29.32 10.38
CA LEU A 56 -20.39 28.76 9.18
C LEU A 56 -20.30 27.24 9.36
N PHE A 57 -21.07 26.50 8.58
CA PHE A 57 -21.17 25.04 8.73
C PHE A 57 -20.78 24.29 7.46
N ASP A 58 -20.28 23.07 7.66
CA ASP A 58 -20.06 22.05 6.64
C ASP A 58 -21.09 20.92 6.84
N ALA A 59 -21.17 20.00 5.86
CA ALA A 59 -22.12 18.89 5.87
C ALA A 59 -21.42 17.53 5.68
N VAL A 60 -21.91 16.52 6.39
CA VAL A 60 -21.58 15.10 6.13
C VAL A 60 -22.88 14.37 5.84
N VAL A 61 -22.94 13.68 4.70
CA VAL A 61 -24.11 12.88 4.29
C VAL A 61 -23.73 11.41 4.27
N GLU A 62 -24.54 10.57 4.90
CA GLU A 62 -24.22 9.15 5.13
C GLU A 62 -24.67 8.22 3.99
N THR A 63 -25.17 8.80 2.89
CA THR A 63 -25.72 8.09 1.74
C THR A 63 -25.55 8.89 0.44
N LYS A 64 -25.47 8.18 -0.68
CA LYS A 64 -25.46 8.77 -2.03
C LYS A 64 -26.88 9.02 -2.58
N LYS A 65 -27.94 8.61 -1.87
CA LYS A 65 -29.32 8.54 -2.41
C LYS A 65 -30.12 9.82 -2.15
N CYS A 66 -30.16 10.74 -3.12
CA CYS A 66 -30.97 11.98 -3.11
C CYS A 66 -30.68 13.00 -1.99
N LEU A 67 -30.29 12.56 -0.79
CA LEU A 67 -30.03 13.39 0.38
C LEU A 67 -28.90 14.42 0.18
N PRO A 68 -27.81 14.11 -0.54
CA PRO A 68 -26.81 15.13 -0.88
C PRO A 68 -27.40 16.32 -1.64
N ASP A 69 -28.41 16.07 -2.49
CA ASP A 69 -29.04 17.13 -3.27
C ASP A 69 -29.92 18.03 -2.40
N ALA A 70 -30.57 17.48 -1.38
CA ALA A 70 -31.31 18.27 -0.39
C ALA A 70 -30.41 19.30 0.30
N VAL A 71 -29.19 18.88 0.69
CA VAL A 71 -28.19 19.75 1.29
C VAL A 71 -27.78 20.85 0.30
N GLN A 72 -27.48 20.49 -0.95
CA GLN A 72 -27.04 21.45 -1.98
C GLN A 72 -28.10 22.46 -2.39
N ILE A 73 -29.39 22.07 -2.37
CA ILE A 73 -30.50 22.98 -2.68
C ILE A 73 -30.70 23.98 -1.54
N LEU A 74 -30.65 23.54 -0.29
CA LEU A 74 -31.08 24.34 0.87
C LEU A 74 -29.93 25.05 1.59
N THR A 75 -28.68 24.73 1.28
CA THR A 75 -27.51 25.21 2.03
C THR A 75 -26.30 25.50 1.12
N PRO A 76 -25.35 26.36 1.56
CA PRO A 76 -24.11 26.60 0.81
C PRO A 76 -23.17 25.39 0.65
N PRO A 77 -23.09 24.43 1.61
CA PRO A 77 -22.32 23.21 1.42
C PRO A 77 -22.67 22.45 0.13
N SER A 78 -21.66 22.21 -0.70
CA SER A 78 -21.80 21.41 -1.91
C SER A 78 -20.67 20.40 -2.06
N TYR A 79 -20.88 19.42 -2.93
CA TYR A 79 -19.83 18.45 -3.24
C TYR A 79 -18.65 19.16 -3.92
N GLY A 80 -18.94 20.10 -4.84
CA GLY A 80 -17.93 20.80 -5.64
C GLY A 80 -17.05 21.78 -4.85
N ASN A 81 -17.60 22.53 -3.88
CA ASN A 81 -16.79 23.41 -3.04
C ASN A 81 -16.03 22.66 -1.92
N GLY A 82 -16.35 21.38 -1.72
CA GLY A 82 -15.75 20.49 -0.73
C GLY A 82 -16.25 20.72 0.70
N TRP A 83 -17.34 21.47 0.89
CA TRP A 83 -17.94 21.72 2.20
C TRP A 83 -19.01 20.69 2.54
N MET A 84 -19.46 19.89 1.57
CA MET A 84 -20.25 18.68 1.81
C MET A 84 -19.41 17.44 1.46
N ARG A 85 -19.40 16.45 2.36
CA ARG A 85 -18.80 15.13 2.13
C ARG A 85 -19.87 14.05 2.13
N VAL A 86 -19.77 13.12 1.18
CA VAL A 86 -20.64 11.93 1.14
C VAL A 86 -19.84 10.72 1.61
N ILE A 87 -20.12 10.26 2.83
CA ILE A 87 -19.52 9.07 3.44
C ILE A 87 -20.57 7.97 3.43
N ASN A 88 -20.52 7.07 2.46
CA ASN A 88 -21.57 6.07 2.29
C ASN A 88 -21.54 5.00 3.40
N LEU A 89 -22.29 5.22 4.48
CA LEU A 89 -22.49 4.27 5.59
C LEU A 89 -23.77 3.43 5.41
N GLY A 90 -24.50 3.63 4.30
CA GLY A 90 -25.77 2.95 4.03
C GLY A 90 -26.95 3.49 4.85
N ARG A 91 -26.76 4.57 5.63
CA ARG A 91 -27.78 5.15 6.52
C ARG A 91 -28.36 6.42 5.88
N TYR A 92 -29.68 6.56 5.92
CA TYR A 92 -30.34 7.77 5.43
C TYR A 92 -30.26 8.87 6.48
N ALA A 93 -29.09 9.52 6.54
CA ALA A 93 -28.76 10.49 7.57
C ALA A 93 -27.81 11.56 7.04
N LEU A 94 -27.85 12.74 7.64
CA LEU A 94 -26.89 13.82 7.43
C LEU A 94 -26.52 14.48 8.74
N SER A 95 -25.40 15.17 8.77
CA SER A 95 -25.00 16.06 9.87
C SER A 95 -24.61 17.42 9.33
N LEU A 96 -25.13 18.49 9.93
CA LEU A 96 -24.63 19.85 9.73
C LEU A 96 -23.87 20.26 10.98
N TYR A 97 -22.67 20.82 10.82
CA TYR A 97 -21.77 21.10 11.93
C TYR A 97 -20.93 22.34 11.68
N ASP A 98 -20.61 23.06 12.76
CA ASP A 98 -19.73 24.22 12.75
C ASP A 98 -18.34 23.84 12.23
N LYS A 99 -17.86 24.62 11.26
CA LYS A 99 -16.64 24.33 10.49
C LYS A 99 -15.37 24.31 11.35
N PHE A 100 -15.35 25.04 12.45
CA PHE A 100 -14.15 25.23 13.27
C PHE A 100 -14.13 24.30 14.48
N THR A 101 -15.28 24.05 15.09
CA THR A 101 -15.40 23.24 16.31
C THR A 101 -15.77 21.79 16.05
N GLY A 102 -16.34 21.49 14.88
CA GLY A 102 -16.86 20.17 14.56
C GLY A 102 -18.19 19.83 15.24
N GLN A 103 -18.72 20.71 16.08
CA GLN A 103 -19.97 20.48 16.82
C GLN A 103 -21.18 20.74 15.92
N GLY A 104 -22.18 19.87 16.00
CA GLY A 104 -23.36 19.97 15.14
C GLY A 104 -24.47 19.03 15.51
N TYR A 105 -25.40 18.85 14.56
CA TYR A 105 -26.57 18.00 14.74
C TYR A 105 -26.70 17.02 13.58
N ARG A 106 -26.94 15.76 13.94
CA ARG A 106 -27.22 14.68 13.01
C ARG A 106 -28.72 14.48 12.90
N ALA A 107 -29.26 14.46 11.69
CA ALA A 107 -30.64 14.15 11.35
C ALA A 107 -30.77 12.79 10.65
N TRP A 108 -31.75 11.98 11.03
CA TRP A 108 -32.07 10.69 10.39
C TRP A 108 -33.55 10.32 10.58
N LEU A 109 -34.02 9.30 9.87
CA LEU A 109 -35.37 8.75 10.03
C LEU A 109 -35.35 7.57 11.00
N ASP A 110 -36.35 7.50 11.89
CA ASP A 110 -36.58 6.33 12.75
C ASP A 110 -37.57 5.34 12.11
N PRO A 111 -37.17 4.10 11.79
CA PRO A 111 -38.11 3.08 11.33
C PRO A 111 -39.32 2.88 12.26
N VAL A 112 -39.16 3.10 13.57
CA VAL A 112 -40.23 2.93 14.56
C VAL A 112 -41.25 4.07 14.46
N HIS A 113 -40.79 5.33 14.48
CA HIS A 113 -41.69 6.49 14.33
C HIS A 113 -42.37 6.55 12.97
N LEU A 114 -41.73 6.01 11.93
CA LEU A 114 -42.35 5.88 10.61
C LEU A 114 -43.58 4.94 10.62
N GLY A 115 -43.80 4.13 11.66
CA GLY A 115 -45.01 3.31 11.79
C GLY A 115 -46.32 4.11 11.80
N ASN A 116 -46.26 5.41 12.09
CA ASN A 116 -47.41 6.32 12.01
C ASN A 116 -47.70 6.81 10.57
N TRP A 117 -46.83 6.49 9.62
CA TRP A 117 -46.87 6.97 8.22
C TRP A 117 -46.66 5.78 7.26
N PRO A 118 -47.72 5.00 6.98
CA PRO A 118 -47.61 3.73 6.26
C PRO A 118 -46.95 3.82 4.88
N GLU A 119 -47.23 4.85 4.10
CA GLU A 119 -46.60 5.00 2.77
C GLU A 119 -45.15 5.46 2.88
N ILE A 120 -44.82 6.35 3.82
CA ILE A 120 -43.41 6.73 4.08
C ILE A 120 -42.61 5.51 4.55
N GLN A 121 -43.16 4.72 5.47
CA GLN A 121 -42.53 3.50 5.98
C GLN A 121 -42.34 2.48 4.85
N ALA A 122 -43.36 2.28 4.01
CA ALA A 122 -43.29 1.35 2.90
C ALA A 122 -42.25 1.77 1.85
N TRP A 123 -42.14 3.07 1.57
CA TRP A 123 -41.10 3.63 0.70
C TRP A 123 -39.70 3.44 1.32
N PHE A 124 -39.53 3.79 2.59
CA PHE A 124 -38.24 3.80 3.27
C PHE A 124 -37.67 2.40 3.48
N LEU A 125 -38.51 1.48 3.98
CA LEU A 125 -38.17 0.08 4.25
C LEU A 125 -38.33 -0.81 3.02
N LYS A 126 -38.84 -0.27 1.90
CA LYS A 126 -39.10 -0.98 0.64
C LYS A 126 -40.00 -2.21 0.81
N THR A 127 -41.02 -2.11 1.66
CA THR A 127 -41.96 -3.23 1.91
C THR A 127 -42.97 -3.41 0.77
N LYS A 128 -43.14 -2.40 -0.10
CA LYS A 128 -43.97 -2.46 -1.32
C LYS A 128 -43.13 -2.25 -2.59
N PRO A 129 -43.35 -3.01 -3.68
CA PRO A 129 -42.77 -2.74 -4.99
C PRO A 129 -43.12 -1.33 -5.49
N LYS A 130 -42.20 -0.69 -6.26
CA LYS A 130 -42.37 0.68 -6.74
C LYS A 130 -43.67 0.91 -7.55
N LYS A 131 -44.18 -0.11 -8.23
CA LYS A 131 -45.42 -0.03 -9.04
C LYS A 131 -46.69 0.05 -8.18
N GLU A 132 -46.62 -0.40 -6.92
CA GLU A 132 -47.75 -0.46 -5.99
C GLU A 132 -47.78 0.74 -5.03
N GLN A 133 -46.79 1.63 -5.11
CA GLN A 133 -46.71 2.83 -4.28
C GLN A 133 -47.53 3.96 -4.90
N ASP A 134 -48.53 4.46 -4.18
CA ASP A 134 -49.28 5.65 -4.58
C ASP A 134 -48.47 6.90 -4.24
N ARG A 135 -47.95 7.55 -5.28
CA ARG A 135 -47.10 8.74 -5.14
C ARG A 135 -47.87 9.95 -4.57
N ALA A 136 -49.16 10.09 -4.85
CA ALA A 136 -49.94 11.21 -4.35
C ALA A 136 -50.18 11.07 -2.85
N VAL A 137 -50.53 9.86 -2.39
CA VAL A 137 -50.72 9.56 -0.96
C VAL A 137 -49.39 9.68 -0.21
N LEU A 138 -48.29 9.13 -0.76
CA LEU A 138 -46.96 9.26 -0.19
C LEU A 138 -46.56 10.74 0.00
N PHE A 139 -46.83 11.61 -0.98
CA PHE A 139 -46.45 13.02 -0.88
C PHE A 139 -47.34 13.76 0.11
N ALA A 140 -48.62 13.41 0.21
CA ALA A 140 -49.52 13.93 1.22
C ALA A 140 -49.06 13.54 2.63
N GLU A 141 -48.63 12.28 2.84
CA GLU A 141 -48.03 11.85 4.11
C GLU A 141 -46.74 12.61 4.40
N ILE A 142 -45.83 12.74 3.44
CA ILE A 142 -44.57 13.48 3.63
C ILE A 142 -44.85 14.94 4.02
N LYS A 143 -45.82 15.58 3.36
CA LYS A 143 -46.22 16.96 3.67
C LYS A 143 -46.79 17.08 5.09
N ALA A 144 -47.65 16.15 5.49
CA ALA A 144 -48.29 16.14 6.79
C ALA A 144 -47.31 15.81 7.93
N ALA A 145 -46.39 14.88 7.67
CA ALA A 145 -45.32 14.51 8.58
C ALA A 145 -44.33 15.66 8.82
N ALA A 146 -43.94 16.35 7.76
CA ALA A 146 -42.95 17.42 7.78
C ALA A 146 -41.69 17.04 8.59
N ARG A 147 -41.27 17.87 9.55
CA ARG A 147 -40.09 17.58 10.39
C ARG A 147 -40.32 16.50 11.46
N SER A 148 -41.56 16.06 11.71
CA SER A 148 -41.85 15.12 12.80
C SER A 148 -41.30 13.71 12.59
N ILE A 149 -41.00 13.35 11.33
CA ILE A 149 -40.34 12.08 10.98
C ILE A 149 -38.82 12.10 11.15
N CYS A 150 -38.24 13.25 11.52
CA CYS A 150 -36.81 13.42 11.71
C CYS A 150 -36.44 13.27 13.18
N LEU A 151 -35.47 12.39 13.45
CA LEU A 151 -34.75 12.35 14.72
C LEU A 151 -33.50 13.22 14.64
N LEU A 152 -33.20 13.91 15.75
CA LEU A 152 -32.03 14.75 15.90
C LEU A 152 -31.21 14.35 17.13
N ALA A 153 -29.89 14.42 16.99
CA ALA A 153 -28.95 14.31 18.12
C ALA A 153 -27.73 15.21 17.92
N PRO A 154 -27.19 15.80 19.00
CA PRO A 154 -25.92 16.52 18.94
C PRO A 154 -24.78 15.54 18.66
N VAL A 155 -23.84 15.97 17.83
CA VAL A 155 -22.65 15.19 17.42
C VAL A 155 -21.42 16.09 17.33
N THR A 156 -20.24 15.48 17.43
CA THR A 156 -18.96 16.13 17.13
C THR A 156 -18.26 15.35 16.01
N ILE A 157 -17.95 16.04 14.92
CA ILE A 157 -17.22 15.46 13.78
C ILE A 157 -15.76 15.28 14.16
N ARG A 158 -15.20 14.10 13.85
CA ARG A 158 -13.79 13.79 14.11
C ARG A 158 -12.89 14.68 13.23
N PRO A 159 -11.75 15.21 13.73
CA PRO A 159 -10.90 16.14 12.98
C PRO A 159 -10.48 15.66 11.59
N ALA A 160 -10.21 14.36 11.43
CA ALA A 160 -9.85 13.77 10.13
C ALA A 160 -10.91 13.97 9.03
N PHE A 161 -12.18 14.19 9.41
CA PHE A 161 -13.28 14.43 8.47
C PHE A 161 -13.62 15.92 8.30
N MET A 162 -12.86 16.82 8.93
CA MET A 162 -13.02 18.28 8.78
C MET A 162 -12.01 18.86 7.79
N ILE A 163 -10.85 18.22 7.62
CA ILE A 163 -9.75 18.71 6.77
C ILE A 163 -10.15 18.65 5.28
N LYS A 164 -10.01 19.77 4.57
CA LYS A 164 -10.19 19.82 3.11
C LYS A 164 -8.96 19.19 2.44
N PRO A 165 -9.12 18.17 1.57
CA PRO A 165 -8.01 17.64 0.80
C PRO A 165 -7.41 18.76 -0.07
N ASN A 166 -6.08 18.89 -0.06
CA ASN A 166 -5.36 19.76 -0.99
C ASN A 166 -4.86 18.90 -2.16
N MET A 167 -5.08 19.35 -3.39
CA MET A 167 -4.60 18.68 -4.60
C MET A 167 -3.07 18.75 -4.74
N GLY A 168 -2.40 19.64 -4.00
CA GLY A 168 -0.96 19.79 -4.03
C GLY A 168 -0.44 20.24 -5.40
N ALA A 169 0.78 19.83 -5.74
CA ALA A 169 1.37 20.12 -7.05
C ALA A 169 0.72 19.26 -8.14
N ILE A 170 0.47 19.84 -9.30
CA ILE A 170 -0.01 19.13 -10.49
C ILE A 170 1.18 18.73 -11.36
N ALA A 171 1.23 17.47 -11.78
CA ALA A 171 2.17 16.93 -12.75
C ALA A 171 1.45 16.52 -14.04
N VAL A 172 2.19 16.30 -15.13
CA VAL A 172 1.64 15.75 -16.38
C VAL A 172 1.86 14.25 -16.38
N CYS A 173 0.78 13.47 -16.52
CA CYS A 173 0.84 12.02 -16.54
C CYS A 173 1.65 11.57 -17.75
N PRO A 174 2.72 10.77 -17.58
CA PRO A 174 3.54 10.33 -18.70
C PRO A 174 2.81 9.35 -19.63
N ALA A 175 1.65 8.83 -19.23
CA ALA A 175 0.85 7.87 -19.99
C ALA A 175 -0.24 8.49 -20.86
N CYS A 176 -1.10 9.33 -20.27
CA CYS A 176 -2.18 9.97 -21.02
C CYS A 176 -1.88 11.43 -21.39
N GLY A 177 -0.83 12.05 -20.83
CA GLY A 177 -0.52 13.46 -21.04
C GLY A 177 -1.43 14.43 -20.27
N GLU A 178 -2.32 13.94 -19.40
CA GLU A 178 -3.24 14.78 -18.63
C GLU A 178 -2.61 15.29 -17.33
N GLY A 179 -3.07 16.45 -16.87
CA GLY A 179 -2.67 17.00 -15.57
C GLY A 179 -3.31 16.22 -14.41
N TYR A 180 -2.52 15.83 -13.42
CA TYR A 180 -2.99 15.09 -12.24
C TYR A 180 -2.23 15.49 -10.96
N PRO A 181 -2.79 15.27 -9.75
CA PRO A 181 -2.08 15.48 -8.50
C PRO A 181 -0.81 14.63 -8.42
N LYS A 182 0.36 15.26 -8.24
CA LYS A 182 1.64 14.54 -8.09
C LYS A 182 1.62 13.56 -6.91
N ALA A 183 0.80 13.84 -5.90
CA ALA A 183 0.62 12.97 -4.74
C ALA A 183 -0.05 11.63 -5.08
N ASP A 184 -0.73 11.51 -6.23
CA ASP A 184 -1.37 10.25 -6.65
C ASP A 184 -0.37 9.22 -7.20
N GLY A 185 0.90 9.59 -7.39
CA GLY A 185 1.97 8.68 -7.79
C GLY A 185 2.69 9.11 -9.07
N ALA A 186 3.41 8.17 -9.68
CA ALA A 186 4.19 8.41 -10.90
C ALA A 186 3.32 8.51 -12.18
N ILE A 187 2.07 8.02 -12.12
CA ILE A 187 1.07 8.10 -13.18
C ILE A 187 -0.28 8.50 -12.55
N CYS A 188 -1.21 9.01 -13.37
CA CYS A 188 -2.56 9.32 -12.87
C CYS A 188 -3.31 8.04 -12.49
N ARG A 189 -4.27 8.15 -11.57
CA ARG A 189 -5.10 7.03 -11.12
C ARG A 189 -5.81 6.29 -12.25
N GLY A 190 -6.24 7.02 -13.29
CA GLY A 190 -6.83 6.44 -14.49
C GLY A 190 -5.89 5.44 -15.17
N CYS A 191 -4.66 5.85 -15.45
CA CYS A 191 -3.63 4.99 -16.04
C CYS A 191 -3.12 3.91 -15.08
N ALA A 192 -3.28 4.09 -13.76
CA ALA A 192 -3.00 3.08 -12.75
C ALA A 192 -4.12 2.02 -12.61
N GLY A 193 -5.14 2.06 -13.46
CA GLY A 193 -6.23 1.07 -13.50
C GLY A 193 -7.50 1.48 -12.74
N GLU A 194 -7.58 2.70 -12.21
CA GLU A 194 -8.81 3.21 -11.58
C GLU A 194 -9.79 3.85 -12.59
N ALA A 195 -9.43 3.91 -13.88
CA ALA A 195 -10.32 4.45 -14.91
C ALA A 195 -11.62 3.62 -14.98
N PRO A 196 -12.81 4.26 -15.00
CA PRO A 196 -14.08 3.54 -15.03
C PRO A 196 -14.46 3.02 -16.43
N TYR A 197 -13.57 3.14 -17.41
CA TYR A 197 -13.78 2.77 -18.79
C TYR A 197 -12.67 1.85 -19.28
N VAL A 198 -13.01 0.97 -20.21
CA VAL A 198 -12.06 0.10 -20.89
C VAL A 198 -11.56 0.83 -22.13
N ILE A 199 -10.25 0.88 -22.31
CA ILE A 199 -9.64 1.28 -23.57
C ILE A 199 -9.43 -0.01 -24.35
N GLU A 200 -9.85 -0.06 -25.62
CA GLU A 200 -9.58 -1.23 -26.45
C GLU A 200 -8.06 -1.49 -26.51
N SER A 201 -7.65 -2.74 -26.27
CA SER A 201 -6.24 -3.09 -26.29
C SER A 201 -5.72 -2.98 -27.72
N ASP A 202 -4.71 -2.15 -27.95
CA ASP A 202 -3.96 -2.20 -29.19
C ASP A 202 -3.21 -3.52 -29.23
N SER A 203 -3.58 -4.42 -30.14
CA SER A 203 -2.86 -5.66 -30.42
C SER A 203 -2.50 -5.69 -31.89
N PRO A 204 -1.29 -6.16 -32.25
CA PRO A 204 -0.95 -6.28 -33.66
C PRO A 204 -1.86 -7.31 -34.32
N ARG A 205 -2.16 -7.10 -35.61
CA ARG A 205 -2.90 -8.07 -36.41
C ARG A 205 -1.97 -9.21 -36.81
N LEU A 206 -1.89 -10.22 -35.94
CA LEU A 206 -1.14 -11.43 -36.18
C LEU A 206 -1.99 -12.44 -36.96
N ARG A 207 -1.41 -13.07 -37.97
CA ARG A 207 -2.13 -14.04 -38.80
C ARG A 207 -1.68 -15.47 -38.53
N ALA A 208 -2.64 -16.32 -38.19
CA ALA A 208 -2.42 -17.75 -38.04
C ALA A 208 -2.80 -18.51 -39.32
N VAL A 209 -2.04 -19.56 -39.62
CA VAL A 209 -2.33 -20.54 -40.69
C VAL A 209 -2.48 -21.94 -40.08
N PRO A 210 -3.25 -22.84 -40.71
CA PRO A 210 -3.28 -24.26 -40.31
C PRO A 210 -1.86 -24.86 -40.36
N VAL A 211 -1.53 -25.75 -39.42
CA VAL A 211 -0.18 -26.34 -39.31
C VAL A 211 0.27 -27.05 -40.60
N GLY A 212 -0.67 -27.67 -41.34
CA GLY A 212 -0.37 -28.32 -42.62
C GLY A 212 -0.02 -27.35 -43.76
N GLU A 213 -0.36 -26.08 -43.62
CA GLU A 213 -0.08 -25.00 -44.58
C GLU A 213 1.09 -24.11 -44.12
N ALA A 214 1.72 -24.46 -42.98
CA ALA A 214 2.78 -23.66 -42.39
C ALA A 214 4.16 -23.93 -43.01
N ALA A 215 4.34 -25.06 -43.71
CA ALA A 215 5.59 -25.40 -44.37
C ALA A 215 5.99 -24.36 -45.42
N GLY A 216 7.26 -23.93 -45.41
CA GLY A 216 7.79 -22.86 -46.25
C GLY A 216 7.57 -21.44 -45.70
N ARG A 217 7.01 -21.30 -44.49
CA ARG A 217 6.85 -20.01 -43.79
C ARG A 217 7.79 -19.92 -42.60
N ARG A 218 7.86 -18.73 -42.00
CA ARG A 218 8.67 -18.48 -40.80
C ARG A 218 7.82 -18.38 -39.54
N VAL A 219 8.33 -18.97 -38.47
CA VAL A 219 7.73 -18.93 -37.13
C VAL A 219 7.72 -17.50 -36.61
N LEU A 220 6.56 -16.99 -36.16
CA LEU A 220 6.48 -15.63 -35.61
C LEU A 220 7.11 -15.51 -34.20
N HIS A 221 7.02 -16.54 -33.36
CA HIS A 221 7.45 -16.49 -31.96
C HIS A 221 7.96 -17.84 -31.47
N ASP A 222 8.78 -17.83 -30.41
CA ASP A 222 9.32 -19.04 -29.80
C ASP A 222 8.19 -20.03 -29.42
N MET A 223 8.33 -21.28 -29.84
CA MET A 223 7.41 -22.35 -29.48
C MET A 223 8.11 -23.38 -28.60
N THR A 224 7.72 -23.39 -27.33
CA THR A 224 8.27 -24.30 -26.32
C THR A 224 7.56 -25.65 -26.33
N ARG A 225 8.35 -26.72 -26.43
CA ARG A 225 7.88 -28.09 -26.23
C ARG A 225 8.02 -28.45 -24.75
N ILE A 226 6.95 -29.00 -24.20
CA ILE A 226 6.90 -29.47 -22.81
C ILE A 226 6.65 -30.98 -22.85
N VAL A 227 7.61 -31.74 -22.35
CA VAL A 227 7.45 -33.16 -22.03
C VAL A 227 7.41 -33.28 -20.51
N PRO A 228 6.22 -33.48 -19.91
CA PRO A 228 6.06 -33.48 -18.46
C PRO A 228 7.03 -34.44 -17.77
N GLY A 229 7.80 -33.94 -16.80
CA GLY A 229 8.77 -34.73 -16.04
C GLY A 229 10.13 -34.97 -16.73
N GLU A 230 10.28 -34.61 -18.01
CA GLU A 230 11.51 -34.85 -18.78
C GLU A 230 12.18 -33.54 -19.23
N SER A 231 11.46 -32.70 -19.97
CA SER A 231 12.06 -31.52 -20.59
C SER A 231 11.06 -30.38 -20.82
N LYS A 232 11.59 -29.15 -20.77
CA LYS A 232 10.92 -27.93 -21.19
C LYS A 232 11.94 -27.04 -21.89
N GLY A 233 11.72 -26.76 -23.18
CA GLY A 233 12.63 -25.91 -23.95
C GLY A 233 12.03 -25.44 -25.26
N VAL A 234 12.62 -24.38 -25.82
CA VAL A 234 12.28 -23.85 -27.14
C VAL A 234 12.60 -24.91 -28.19
N GLU A 235 11.61 -25.35 -28.94
CA GLU A 235 11.76 -26.32 -30.04
C GLU A 235 11.83 -25.61 -31.40
N PHE A 236 11.15 -24.46 -31.52
CA PHE A 236 11.22 -23.58 -32.69
C PHE A 236 11.46 -22.15 -32.23
N GLU A 237 12.53 -21.53 -32.70
CA GLU A 237 12.86 -20.13 -32.41
C GLU A 237 12.11 -19.19 -33.36
N ALA A 238 11.79 -17.98 -32.89
CA ALA A 238 11.24 -16.93 -33.73
C ALA A 238 12.14 -16.66 -34.96
N GLY A 239 11.53 -16.56 -36.13
CA GLY A 239 12.22 -16.38 -37.41
C GLY A 239 12.71 -17.66 -38.08
N ALA A 240 12.60 -18.84 -37.42
CA ALA A 240 13.00 -20.11 -38.02
C ALA A 240 12.05 -20.53 -39.17
N ASP A 241 12.62 -21.13 -40.22
CA ASP A 241 11.86 -21.72 -41.32
C ASP A 241 11.15 -23.00 -40.89
N ILE A 242 9.88 -23.12 -41.28
CA ILE A 242 9.05 -24.29 -41.00
C ILE A 242 9.18 -25.25 -42.18
N HIS A 243 9.69 -26.45 -41.95
CA HIS A 243 9.85 -27.46 -43.00
C HIS A 243 8.67 -28.44 -43.00
N ALA A 244 8.46 -29.14 -44.12
CA ALA A 244 7.38 -30.15 -44.22
C ALA A 244 7.50 -31.25 -43.14
N GLY A 245 8.73 -31.62 -42.76
CA GLY A 245 8.99 -32.62 -41.70
C GLY A 245 8.63 -32.14 -40.28
N ASP A 246 8.41 -30.83 -40.09
CA ASP A 246 8.12 -30.24 -38.78
C ASP A 246 6.63 -30.34 -38.43
N VAL A 247 5.75 -30.56 -39.41
CA VAL A 247 4.29 -30.58 -39.22
C VAL A 247 3.85 -31.60 -38.17
N CYS A 248 4.33 -32.84 -38.27
CA CYS A 248 4.02 -33.88 -37.27
C CYS A 248 4.54 -33.48 -35.88
N ARG A 249 5.73 -32.87 -35.79
CA ARG A 249 6.32 -32.43 -34.51
C ARG A 249 5.48 -31.34 -33.86
N LEU A 250 5.09 -30.33 -34.63
CA LEU A 250 4.20 -29.24 -34.20
C LEU A 250 2.82 -29.76 -33.73
N GLN A 251 2.24 -30.73 -34.43
CA GLN A 251 1.00 -31.38 -34.00
C GLN A 251 1.16 -32.12 -32.67
N THR A 252 2.27 -32.83 -32.47
CA THR A 252 2.55 -33.50 -31.18
C THR A 252 2.79 -32.52 -30.03
N MET A 253 3.18 -31.28 -30.35
CA MET A 253 3.24 -30.16 -29.39
C MET A 253 1.87 -29.52 -29.14
N GLY A 254 0.79 -30.06 -29.73
CA GLY A 254 -0.58 -29.55 -29.59
C GLY A 254 -0.90 -28.34 -30.48
N LYS A 255 -0.08 -28.03 -31.49
CA LYS A 255 -0.31 -26.89 -32.39
C LYS A 255 -1.14 -27.31 -33.60
N ASN A 256 -2.36 -26.77 -33.70
CA ASN A 256 -3.23 -26.95 -34.87
C ASN A 256 -3.18 -25.76 -35.83
N SER A 257 -2.75 -24.60 -35.34
CA SER A 257 -2.49 -23.39 -36.12
C SER A 257 -1.22 -22.70 -35.62
N LEU A 258 -0.55 -22.00 -36.53
CA LEU A 258 0.71 -21.30 -36.28
C LEU A 258 0.61 -19.86 -36.75
N TYR A 259 1.05 -18.93 -35.89
CA TYR A 259 1.25 -17.55 -36.32
C TYR A 259 2.53 -17.43 -37.13
N VAL A 260 2.45 -16.77 -38.27
CA VAL A 260 3.54 -16.66 -39.25
C VAL A 260 3.91 -15.20 -39.49
N GLU A 261 5.21 -14.97 -39.66
CA GLU A 261 5.78 -13.63 -39.75
C GLU A 261 5.39 -12.92 -41.05
N ASP A 262 5.41 -13.62 -42.17
CA ASP A 262 5.21 -13.09 -43.53
C ASP A 262 3.78 -12.57 -43.79
N LEU A 263 2.82 -12.95 -42.95
CA LEU A 263 1.41 -12.56 -43.07
C LEU A 263 0.93 -11.62 -41.96
N SER A 264 1.82 -11.18 -41.07
CA SER A 264 1.48 -10.29 -39.96
C SER A 264 1.83 -8.84 -40.30
N GLU A 265 0.96 -7.88 -39.95
CA GLU A 265 1.12 -6.44 -40.26
C GLU A 265 2.34 -5.81 -39.53
N PRO A 266 2.91 -4.68 -40.03
CA PRO A 266 4.15 -4.14 -39.48
C PRO A 266 4.02 -3.79 -38.00
N LEU A 267 4.99 -4.28 -37.23
CA LEU A 267 5.04 -4.20 -35.77
C LEU A 267 5.58 -2.85 -35.27
N GLY A 268 5.71 -1.82 -36.12
CA GLY A 268 6.43 -0.58 -35.80
C GLY A 268 5.87 0.23 -34.63
N ASP A 269 4.57 0.13 -34.38
CA ASP A 269 3.91 0.72 -33.20
C ASP A 269 3.96 -0.18 -31.95
N PHE A 270 4.68 -1.30 -32.04
CA PHE A 270 4.82 -2.31 -31.01
C PHE A 270 6.30 -2.63 -30.74
N VAL A 271 6.56 -3.16 -29.56
CA VAL A 271 7.88 -3.57 -29.09
C VAL A 271 7.82 -5.06 -28.84
N HIS A 272 8.75 -5.82 -29.43
CA HIS A 272 8.81 -7.26 -29.19
C HIS A 272 9.09 -7.56 -27.71
N GLU A 273 8.48 -8.61 -27.16
CA GLU A 273 8.54 -8.94 -25.73
C GLU A 273 9.98 -9.02 -25.18
N ASN A 274 10.89 -9.59 -25.96
CA ASN A 274 12.30 -9.73 -25.57
C ASN A 274 13.00 -8.37 -25.49
N GLU A 275 12.75 -7.47 -26.45
CA GLU A 275 13.30 -6.12 -26.44
C GLU A 275 12.77 -5.32 -25.25
N ALA A 276 11.45 -5.41 -25.02
CA ALA A 276 10.80 -4.76 -23.89
C ALA A 276 11.38 -5.23 -22.54
N ALA A 277 11.46 -6.55 -22.34
CA ALA A 277 11.94 -7.14 -21.10
C ALA A 277 13.40 -6.79 -20.79
N LEU A 278 14.26 -6.75 -21.81
CA LEU A 278 15.66 -6.37 -21.65
C LEU A 278 15.79 -4.90 -21.27
N ALA A 279 15.09 -4.00 -21.96
CA ALA A 279 15.11 -2.58 -21.65
C ALA A 279 14.60 -2.28 -20.24
N PHE A 280 13.50 -2.92 -19.82
CA PHE A 280 12.97 -2.81 -18.46
C PHE A 280 13.98 -3.31 -17.43
N ALA A 281 14.54 -4.51 -17.62
CA ALA A 281 15.51 -5.08 -16.69
C ALA A 281 16.74 -4.18 -16.54
N GLN A 282 17.27 -3.64 -17.64
CA GLN A 282 18.41 -2.72 -17.62
C GLN A 282 18.08 -1.42 -16.87
N ALA A 283 16.90 -0.84 -17.09
CA ALA A 283 16.49 0.38 -16.38
C ALA A 283 16.20 0.15 -14.89
N MET A 284 15.78 -1.06 -14.51
CA MET A 284 15.53 -1.44 -13.11
C MET A 284 16.80 -1.76 -12.33
N ALA A 285 17.87 -2.20 -13.01
CA ALA A 285 19.12 -2.63 -12.39
C ALA A 285 19.97 -1.44 -11.93
N GLY A 286 20.24 -1.38 -10.63
CA GLY A 286 21.19 -0.44 -10.05
C GLY A 286 22.53 -1.11 -9.71
N VAL A 287 23.29 -0.44 -8.84
CA VAL A 287 24.61 -0.91 -8.40
C VAL A 287 24.55 -2.34 -7.86
N GLY A 288 25.50 -3.18 -8.31
CA GLY A 288 25.67 -4.56 -7.87
C GLY A 288 24.72 -5.56 -8.54
N LEU A 289 24.03 -5.18 -9.62
CA LEU A 289 23.14 -6.05 -10.39
C LEU A 289 23.47 -6.06 -11.87
N VAL A 290 23.31 -7.24 -12.48
CA VAL A 290 23.42 -7.46 -13.92
C VAL A 290 22.23 -8.27 -14.42
N THR A 291 21.92 -8.18 -15.71
CA THR A 291 20.92 -9.05 -16.34
C THR A 291 21.46 -10.47 -16.48
N SER A 292 20.59 -11.47 -16.35
CA SER A 292 20.93 -12.90 -16.48
C SER A 292 21.43 -13.33 -17.87
N GLY A 293 21.46 -12.43 -18.85
CA GLY A 293 21.82 -12.69 -20.24
C GLY A 293 20.74 -12.19 -21.21
N PRO A 294 20.75 -12.67 -22.47
CA PRO A 294 19.74 -12.28 -23.44
C PRO A 294 18.33 -12.73 -23.00
N PRO A 295 17.29 -11.93 -23.30
CA PRO A 295 15.90 -12.27 -23.01
C PRO A 295 15.46 -13.55 -23.73
N ARG A 296 14.58 -14.33 -23.10
CA ARG A 296 13.93 -15.51 -23.68
C ARG A 296 12.46 -15.56 -23.26
N GLU A 297 11.55 -15.81 -24.21
CA GLU A 297 10.09 -15.80 -23.97
C GLU A 297 9.61 -14.55 -23.20
N GLY A 298 10.16 -13.39 -23.56
CA GLY A 298 9.86 -12.10 -22.95
C GLY A 298 10.39 -11.95 -21.53
N LYS A 299 11.26 -12.82 -21.01
CA LYS A 299 11.75 -12.81 -19.62
C LYS A 299 13.24 -12.50 -19.52
N VAL A 300 13.59 -11.64 -18.56
CA VAL A 300 14.97 -11.37 -18.11
C VAL A 300 14.99 -11.36 -16.58
N GLU A 301 16.02 -11.96 -15.98
CA GLU A 301 16.25 -11.90 -14.54
C GLU A 301 17.37 -10.91 -14.21
N LEU A 302 17.32 -10.34 -13.01
CA LEU A 302 18.40 -9.57 -12.41
C LEU A 302 19.15 -10.44 -11.42
N VAL A 303 20.46 -10.47 -11.55
CA VAL A 303 21.38 -11.31 -10.78
C VAL A 303 22.34 -10.42 -9.99
N ALA A 304 22.57 -10.76 -8.72
CA ALA A 304 23.56 -10.10 -7.87
C ALA A 304 24.96 -10.34 -8.41
N GLU A 305 25.67 -9.28 -8.80
CA GLU A 305 27.06 -9.36 -9.24
C GLU A 305 28.00 -9.64 -8.06
N ALA A 306 27.70 -9.03 -6.91
CA ALA A 306 28.40 -9.22 -5.64
C ALA A 306 27.41 -9.55 -4.51
N GLY A 307 27.91 -10.14 -3.43
CA GLY A 307 27.11 -10.37 -2.23
C GLY A 307 26.81 -9.07 -1.47
N GLY A 308 25.65 -8.99 -0.84
CA GLY A 308 25.25 -7.80 -0.07
C GLY A 308 23.77 -7.79 0.28
N LEU A 309 23.27 -6.62 0.70
CA LEU A 309 21.88 -6.40 1.06
C LEU A 309 21.08 -5.91 -0.16
N LEU A 310 20.07 -6.68 -0.57
CA LEU A 310 19.11 -6.23 -1.58
C LEU A 310 18.29 -5.07 -1.04
N THR A 311 18.17 -3.96 -1.77
CA THR A 311 17.16 -2.93 -1.49
C THR A 311 16.28 -2.69 -2.70
N VAL A 312 14.98 -2.51 -2.44
CA VAL A 312 13.93 -2.39 -3.47
C VAL A 312 13.19 -1.08 -3.30
N ALA A 313 13.05 -0.31 -4.37
CA ALA A 313 12.16 0.86 -4.42
C ALA A 313 10.70 0.40 -4.55
N ARG A 314 10.11 -0.10 -3.45
CA ARG A 314 8.81 -0.80 -3.41
C ARG A 314 7.70 -0.03 -4.12
N ASP A 315 7.52 1.25 -3.80
CA ASP A 315 6.43 2.05 -4.38
C ASP A 315 6.54 2.21 -5.89
N ARG A 316 7.77 2.37 -6.40
CA ARG A 316 8.03 2.46 -7.84
C ARG A 316 7.89 1.10 -8.52
N LEU A 317 8.25 0.00 -7.85
CA LEU A 317 7.99 -1.35 -8.34
C LEU A 317 6.49 -1.63 -8.44
N VAL A 318 5.70 -1.19 -7.46
CA VAL A 318 4.23 -1.29 -7.50
C VAL A 318 3.68 -0.43 -8.65
N ALA A 319 4.12 0.83 -8.76
CA ALA A 319 3.71 1.72 -9.85
C ALA A 319 4.02 1.14 -11.24
N PHE A 320 5.18 0.50 -11.41
CA PHE A 320 5.52 -0.21 -12.65
C PHE A 320 4.52 -1.35 -12.94
N ASN A 321 4.19 -2.16 -11.92
CA ASN A 321 3.25 -3.28 -12.07
C ASN A 321 1.78 -2.86 -12.21
N CYS A 322 1.44 -1.59 -11.94
CA CYS A 322 0.11 -1.06 -12.26
C CYS A 322 -0.08 -0.76 -13.75
N ILE A 323 1.00 -0.74 -14.54
CA ILE A 323 0.94 -0.56 -15.99
C ILE A 323 0.50 -1.88 -16.62
N GLU A 324 -0.51 -1.84 -17.49
CA GLU A 324 -0.98 -3.03 -18.20
C GLU A 324 0.10 -3.61 -19.12
N GLY A 325 0.18 -4.93 -19.20
CA GLY A 325 1.07 -5.62 -20.15
C GLY A 325 2.53 -5.73 -19.71
N VAL A 326 2.91 -5.19 -18.56
CA VAL A 326 4.26 -5.36 -17.98
C VAL A 326 4.18 -6.10 -16.65
N MET A 327 5.26 -6.78 -16.26
CA MET A 327 5.42 -7.18 -14.87
C MET A 327 6.88 -7.23 -14.42
N CYS A 328 7.08 -7.00 -13.13
CA CYS A 328 8.34 -7.30 -12.46
C CYS A 328 8.05 -7.82 -11.05
N ALA A 329 8.65 -8.95 -10.70
CA ALA A 329 8.59 -9.50 -9.36
C ALA A 329 10.01 -9.63 -8.78
N SER A 330 10.14 -9.46 -7.47
CA SER A 330 11.44 -9.56 -6.80
C SER A 330 11.38 -10.42 -5.54
N ARG A 331 12.56 -10.83 -5.09
CA ARG A 331 12.77 -11.18 -3.68
C ARG A 331 12.46 -9.97 -2.81
N GLN A 332 12.12 -10.23 -1.56
CA GLN A 332 11.79 -9.20 -0.62
C GLN A 332 13.01 -8.30 -0.33
N SER A 333 12.77 -7.00 -0.13
CA SER A 333 13.80 -6.04 0.25
C SER A 333 14.48 -6.42 1.56
N HIS A 334 15.72 -5.95 1.73
CA HIS A 334 16.56 -6.14 2.91
C HIS A 334 16.95 -7.60 3.21
N LEU A 335 16.92 -8.47 2.20
CA LEU A 335 17.53 -9.79 2.30
C LEU A 335 19.02 -9.70 1.96
N VAL A 336 19.84 -10.42 2.73
CA VAL A 336 21.22 -10.70 2.35
C VAL A 336 21.23 -11.70 1.20
N VAL A 337 21.97 -11.37 0.14
CA VAL A 337 22.03 -12.13 -1.11
C VAL A 337 23.49 -12.42 -1.42
N GLU A 338 23.77 -13.64 -1.89
CA GLU A 338 25.07 -14.07 -2.39
C GLU A 338 25.27 -13.68 -3.85
N ALA A 339 26.52 -13.51 -4.28
CA ALA A 339 26.84 -13.31 -5.69
C ALA A 339 26.31 -14.46 -6.57
N GLY A 340 25.87 -14.12 -7.78
CA GLY A 340 25.31 -15.05 -8.76
C GLY A 340 23.87 -15.49 -8.50
N LYS A 341 23.20 -14.99 -7.44
CA LYS A 341 21.79 -15.31 -7.19
C LYS A 341 20.86 -14.33 -7.88
N ALA A 342 19.80 -14.85 -8.51
CA ALA A 342 18.71 -14.05 -9.03
C ALA A 342 17.93 -13.37 -7.89
N VAL A 343 17.59 -12.09 -8.09
CA VAL A 343 16.85 -11.26 -7.12
C VAL A 343 15.55 -10.70 -7.65
N ALA A 344 15.42 -10.53 -8.96
CA ALA A 344 14.20 -10.05 -9.60
C ALA A 344 14.06 -10.65 -11.00
N GLY A 345 12.83 -10.66 -11.51
CA GLY A 345 12.50 -11.06 -12.88
C GLY A 345 11.52 -10.07 -13.48
N CYS A 346 11.82 -9.63 -14.69
CA CYS A 346 10.96 -8.75 -15.47
C CYS A 346 10.50 -9.48 -16.73
N ARG A 347 9.25 -9.24 -17.15
CA ARG A 347 8.74 -9.72 -18.43
C ARG A 347 7.69 -8.79 -19.04
N ALA A 348 7.66 -8.75 -20.36
CA ALA A 348 6.51 -8.21 -21.11
C ALA A 348 5.46 -9.33 -21.26
N ILE A 349 4.22 -9.05 -20.87
CA ILE A 349 3.13 -10.03 -20.86
C ILE A 349 2.73 -10.45 -22.28
N PRO A 350 2.41 -9.52 -23.21
CA PRO A 350 2.12 -9.87 -24.60
C PRO A 350 3.39 -10.04 -25.42
N LEU A 351 3.31 -10.85 -26.48
CA LEU A 351 4.39 -11.03 -27.46
C LEU A 351 4.86 -9.68 -28.07
N TYR A 352 3.93 -8.75 -28.22
CA TYR A 352 4.16 -7.41 -28.71
C TYR A 352 3.48 -6.40 -27.79
N LEU A 353 4.27 -5.58 -27.14
CA LEU A 353 3.79 -4.53 -26.24
C LEU A 353 3.57 -3.24 -27.05
N PRO A 354 2.44 -2.54 -26.93
CA PRO A 354 2.26 -1.26 -27.61
C PRO A 354 3.36 -0.27 -27.22
N ARG A 355 3.94 0.46 -28.19
CA ARG A 355 5.01 1.43 -27.96
C ARG A 355 4.64 2.46 -26.89
N ARG A 356 3.39 2.94 -26.92
CA ARG A 356 2.86 3.86 -25.89
C ARG A 356 2.97 3.28 -24.47
N VAL A 357 2.74 1.98 -24.29
CA VAL A 357 2.82 1.32 -22.97
C VAL A 357 4.27 1.15 -22.56
N PHE A 358 5.13 0.75 -23.50
CA PHE A 358 6.57 0.68 -23.27
C PHE A 358 7.15 2.03 -22.83
N ASP A 359 6.80 3.13 -23.52
CA ASP A 359 7.33 4.46 -23.22
C ASP A 359 6.93 4.93 -21.82
N VAL A 360 5.71 4.60 -21.38
CA VAL A 360 5.24 4.86 -20.02
C VAL A 360 6.04 4.08 -19.00
N ALA A 361 6.23 2.80 -19.24
CA ALA A 361 7.02 1.93 -18.37
C ALA A 361 8.45 2.46 -18.23
N MET A 362 9.10 2.86 -19.33
CA MET A 362 10.43 3.46 -19.28
C MET A 362 10.47 4.81 -18.55
N ARG A 363 9.45 5.64 -18.67
CA ARG A 363 9.34 6.91 -17.91
C ARG A 363 9.21 6.68 -16.41
N VAL A 364 8.41 5.69 -15.97
CA VAL A 364 8.32 5.31 -14.55
C VAL A 364 9.68 4.83 -14.00
N LEU A 365 10.49 4.21 -14.87
CA LEU A 365 11.84 3.77 -14.53
C LEU A 365 12.91 4.88 -14.62
N ALA A 366 12.59 6.04 -15.21
CA ALA A 366 13.58 7.11 -15.47
C ALA A 366 14.16 7.77 -14.21
N ASP A 367 13.43 7.75 -13.09
CA ASP A 367 13.88 8.33 -11.80
C ASP A 367 14.94 7.50 -11.06
N GLY A 368 15.55 6.51 -11.74
CA GLY A 368 16.64 5.69 -11.23
C GLY A 368 16.27 4.21 -11.08
N PRO A 369 17.21 3.38 -10.61
CA PRO A 369 17.00 1.93 -10.51
C PRO A 369 15.96 1.56 -9.47
N LEU A 370 15.31 0.41 -9.66
CA LEU A 370 14.39 -0.17 -8.67
C LEU A 370 15.09 -1.09 -7.68
N PHE A 371 16.19 -1.70 -8.09
CA PHE A 371 16.91 -2.71 -7.31
C PHE A 371 18.37 -2.33 -7.18
N THR A 372 18.92 -2.50 -5.97
CA THR A 372 20.37 -2.34 -5.74
C THR A 372 20.84 -3.40 -4.75
N ILE A 373 22.10 -3.82 -4.89
CA ILE A 373 22.80 -4.59 -3.86
C ILE A 373 23.74 -3.64 -3.11
N ARG A 374 23.44 -3.38 -1.84
CA ARG A 374 24.31 -2.59 -0.97
C ARG A 374 25.40 -3.48 -0.37
N PRO A 375 26.68 -3.10 -0.47
CA PRO A 375 27.75 -3.80 0.24
C PRO A 375 27.48 -3.82 1.74
N ILE A 376 27.74 -4.95 2.39
CA ILE A 376 27.73 -5.04 3.86
C ILE A 376 29.16 -4.81 4.33
N ARG A 377 29.38 -3.75 5.12
CA ARG A 377 30.72 -3.43 5.64
C ARG A 377 31.15 -4.47 6.67
N GLN A 378 32.43 -4.81 6.66
CA GLN A 378 33.04 -5.57 7.75
C GLN A 378 33.12 -4.66 8.98
N THR A 379 32.46 -5.05 10.06
CA THR A 379 32.38 -4.25 11.28
C THR A 379 33.41 -4.70 12.31
N ARG A 380 33.90 -3.73 13.09
CA ARG A 380 34.61 -3.97 14.34
C ARG A 380 33.64 -3.68 15.47
N ALA A 381 33.03 -4.71 16.04
CA ALA A 381 31.97 -4.59 17.03
C ALA A 381 32.52 -4.61 18.46
N GLY A 382 32.03 -3.71 19.30
CA GLY A 382 32.12 -3.78 20.75
C GLY A 382 30.83 -4.36 21.32
N VAL A 383 30.93 -5.35 22.21
CA VAL A 383 29.76 -5.94 22.89
C VAL A 383 29.68 -5.41 24.32
N LEU A 384 28.57 -4.79 24.66
CA LEU A 384 28.23 -4.36 26.00
C LEU A 384 27.18 -5.32 26.58
N VAL A 385 27.47 -5.90 27.74
CA VAL A 385 26.55 -6.76 28.48
C VAL A 385 26.24 -6.08 29.79
N THR A 386 24.97 -5.69 29.96
CA THR A 386 24.45 -5.09 31.21
C THR A 386 23.87 -6.18 32.11
N GLY A 387 23.40 -5.82 33.31
CA GLY A 387 22.89 -6.78 34.29
C GLY A 387 23.86 -6.99 35.45
N THR A 388 23.43 -6.55 36.63
CA THR A 388 24.18 -6.65 37.89
C THR A 388 24.51 -8.10 38.23
N GLU A 389 23.59 -9.03 37.97
CA GLU A 389 23.72 -10.46 38.18
C GLU A 389 24.76 -11.13 37.28
N ILE A 390 24.95 -10.61 36.05
CA ILE A 390 25.99 -11.06 35.13
C ILE A 390 27.34 -10.47 35.56
N TYR A 391 27.37 -9.19 35.91
CA TYR A 391 28.58 -8.51 36.38
C TYR A 391 29.13 -9.15 37.66
N SER A 392 28.28 -9.49 38.62
CA SER A 392 28.69 -10.12 39.88
C SER A 392 28.97 -11.63 39.76
N GLY A 393 28.79 -12.22 38.58
CA GLY A 393 29.02 -13.65 38.32
C GLY A 393 27.99 -14.59 38.94
N ILE A 394 26.80 -14.09 39.29
CA ILE A 394 25.69 -14.94 39.75
C ILE A 394 25.15 -15.77 38.58
N ILE A 395 25.11 -15.15 37.38
CA ILE A 395 24.69 -15.78 36.13
C ILE A 395 25.80 -15.69 35.10
N GLU A 396 26.00 -16.77 34.35
CA GLU A 396 26.91 -16.79 33.20
C GLU A 396 26.29 -16.08 31.99
N ASP A 397 27.07 -15.22 31.34
CA ASP A 397 26.68 -14.55 30.10
C ASP A 397 26.55 -15.54 28.93
N LYS A 398 25.37 -15.54 28.30
CA LYS A 398 25.08 -16.33 27.10
C LYS A 398 24.79 -15.46 25.86
N PHE A 399 24.80 -14.13 26.01
CA PHE A 399 24.53 -13.20 24.92
C PHE A 399 25.75 -13.00 24.04
N GLU A 400 26.92 -12.84 24.63
CA GLU A 400 28.17 -12.58 23.89
C GLU A 400 28.44 -13.62 22.80
N PRO A 401 28.32 -14.95 23.04
CA PRO A 401 28.55 -15.94 21.98
C PRO A 401 27.52 -15.86 20.85
N VAL A 402 26.27 -15.51 21.17
CA VAL A 402 25.18 -15.37 20.19
C VAL A 402 25.42 -14.15 19.30
N VAL A 403 25.81 -13.03 19.89
CA VAL A 403 26.11 -11.79 19.17
C VAL A 403 27.34 -11.96 18.29
N ARG A 404 28.43 -12.54 18.85
CA ARG A 404 29.66 -12.83 18.11
C ARG A 404 29.40 -13.68 16.87
N ALA A 405 28.68 -14.79 17.01
CA ALA A 405 28.38 -15.68 15.88
C ALA A 405 27.60 -14.97 14.75
N LYS A 406 26.71 -14.03 15.08
CA LYS A 406 25.93 -13.26 14.08
C LYS A 406 26.78 -12.19 13.39
N ILE A 407 27.72 -11.57 14.11
CA ILE A 407 28.67 -10.60 13.55
C ILE A 407 29.66 -11.29 12.60
N GLU A 408 30.23 -12.41 13.03
CA GLU A 408 31.17 -13.21 12.23
C GLU A 408 30.50 -13.80 10.98
N ALA A 409 29.22 -14.17 11.05
CA ALA A 409 28.44 -14.61 9.88
C ALA A 409 28.30 -13.55 8.78
N LEU A 410 28.50 -12.27 9.12
CA LEU A 410 28.57 -11.15 8.17
C LEU A 410 30.00 -10.63 7.97
N ALA A 411 30.99 -11.47 8.28
CA ALA A 411 32.43 -11.18 8.17
C ALA A 411 32.90 -9.97 9.00
N GLY A 412 32.22 -9.66 10.10
CA GLY A 412 32.69 -8.71 11.12
C GLY A 412 33.53 -9.40 12.20
N GLU A 413 34.08 -8.59 13.10
CA GLU A 413 34.92 -9.00 14.23
C GLU A 413 34.41 -8.37 15.53
N VAL A 414 34.37 -9.12 16.64
CA VAL A 414 34.15 -8.52 17.97
C VAL A 414 35.50 -8.18 18.61
N VAL A 415 35.82 -6.89 18.69
CA VAL A 415 37.12 -6.38 19.13
C VAL A 415 37.25 -6.22 20.64
N ALA A 416 36.12 -6.05 21.33
CA ALA A 416 36.09 -5.91 22.78
C ALA A 416 34.72 -6.31 23.34
N VAL A 417 34.73 -6.83 24.56
CA VAL A 417 33.53 -7.13 25.35
C VAL A 417 33.67 -6.42 26.70
N ARG A 418 32.58 -5.80 27.18
CA ARG A 418 32.49 -5.21 28.52
C ARG A 418 31.23 -5.68 29.22
N LYS A 419 31.38 -6.06 30.49
CA LYS A 419 30.30 -6.43 31.39
C LYS A 419 30.20 -5.37 32.46
N VAL A 420 29.02 -4.80 32.67
CA VAL A 420 28.80 -3.71 33.63
C VAL A 420 27.54 -3.99 34.46
N PRO A 421 27.47 -3.50 35.71
CA PRO A 421 26.24 -3.57 36.49
C PRO A 421 25.18 -2.62 35.89
N ASP A 422 23.95 -2.66 36.43
CA ASP A 422 22.87 -1.74 36.08
C ASP A 422 23.12 -0.35 36.69
N ASP A 423 24.17 0.30 36.19
CA ASP A 423 24.61 1.64 36.58
C ASP A 423 24.89 2.48 35.33
N ARG A 424 24.27 3.66 35.27
CA ARG A 424 24.35 4.56 34.10
C ARG A 424 25.78 5.00 33.79
N ALA A 425 26.55 5.33 34.82
CA ALA A 425 27.92 5.81 34.66
C ALA A 425 28.85 4.69 34.19
N ALA A 426 28.66 3.47 34.70
CA ALA A 426 29.39 2.29 34.25
C ALA A 426 29.07 1.95 32.78
N VAL A 427 27.81 2.01 32.37
CA VAL A 427 27.40 1.85 30.96
C VAL A 427 28.09 2.87 30.06
N ALA A 428 28.04 4.16 30.42
CA ALA A 428 28.65 5.22 29.63
C ALA A 428 30.18 5.09 29.53
N ALA A 429 30.85 4.75 30.64
CA ALA A 429 32.28 4.50 30.66
C ALA A 429 32.67 3.29 29.79
N ALA A 430 31.92 2.19 29.86
CA ALA A 430 32.18 1.01 29.05
C ALA A 430 31.97 1.29 27.54
N VAL A 431 30.98 2.09 27.17
CA VAL A 431 30.83 2.57 25.79
C VAL A 431 32.08 3.33 25.33
N ALA A 432 32.59 4.25 26.13
CA ALA A 432 33.81 4.99 25.80
C ALA A 432 35.02 4.06 25.62
N GLU A 433 35.15 3.02 26.46
CA GLU A 433 36.21 2.01 26.32
C GLU A 433 36.08 1.17 25.04
N LEU A 434 34.86 0.79 24.66
CA LEU A 434 34.60 0.05 23.42
C LEU A 434 34.96 0.90 22.19
N LEU A 435 34.60 2.18 22.20
CA LEU A 435 34.98 3.12 21.15
C LEU A 435 36.50 3.30 21.08
N ALA A 436 37.17 3.40 22.24
CA ALA A 436 38.64 3.50 22.30
C ALA A 436 39.35 2.23 21.80
N ALA A 437 38.72 1.06 21.90
CA ALA A 437 39.19 -0.19 21.27
C ALA A 437 39.01 -0.20 19.74
N GLY A 438 38.39 0.84 19.18
CA GLY A 438 38.13 1.02 17.76
C GLY A 438 36.86 0.34 17.27
N ALA A 439 35.86 0.18 18.15
CA ALA A 439 34.55 -0.31 17.74
C ALA A 439 33.83 0.72 16.85
N ASP A 440 33.32 0.27 15.72
CA ASP A 440 32.46 1.02 14.79
C ASP A 440 30.99 0.56 14.84
N LEU A 441 30.69 -0.42 15.68
CA LEU A 441 29.37 -0.89 16.06
C LEU A 441 29.39 -1.24 17.54
N ILE A 442 28.44 -0.75 18.32
CA ILE A 442 28.21 -1.17 19.70
C ILE A 442 26.95 -2.02 19.74
N VAL A 443 27.07 -3.25 20.22
CA VAL A 443 25.93 -4.12 20.46
C VAL A 443 25.72 -4.26 21.96
N THR A 444 24.61 -3.70 22.47
CA THR A 444 24.24 -3.86 23.88
C THR A 444 23.25 -5.01 24.06
N THR A 445 23.38 -5.78 25.13
CA THR A 445 22.56 -6.97 25.43
C THR A 445 22.27 -7.06 26.92
N ALA A 446 21.40 -8.01 27.32
CA ALA A 446 21.01 -8.24 28.71
C ALA A 446 20.31 -7.06 29.43
N GLY A 447 19.85 -6.07 28.66
CA GLY A 447 19.00 -4.96 29.12
C GLY A 447 17.96 -4.58 28.06
N LEU A 448 17.44 -3.34 28.13
CA LEU A 448 16.34 -2.79 27.32
C LEU A 448 14.94 -3.30 27.71
N SER A 449 14.77 -3.81 28.92
CA SER A 449 13.46 -4.12 29.49
C SER A 449 12.63 -2.86 29.71
N VAL A 450 11.36 -3.06 30.05
CA VAL A 450 10.48 -1.99 30.57
C VAL A 450 10.71 -1.73 32.06
N ASP A 451 11.55 -2.54 32.70
CA ASP A 451 11.77 -2.50 34.14
C ASP A 451 12.49 -1.20 34.55
N PRO A 452 12.05 -0.51 35.62
CA PRO A 452 12.65 0.77 36.01
C PRO A 452 14.11 0.71 36.46
N ASP A 453 14.60 -0.46 36.85
CA ASP A 453 15.98 -0.74 37.24
C ASP A 453 16.89 -1.01 36.04
N ASP A 454 16.33 -1.24 34.85
CA ASP A 454 17.09 -1.32 33.62
C ASP A 454 17.49 0.08 33.15
N VAL A 455 18.70 0.48 33.53
CA VAL A 455 19.26 1.78 33.20
C VAL A 455 20.07 1.79 31.90
N THR A 456 20.02 0.71 31.10
CA THR A 456 20.84 0.54 29.89
C THR A 456 20.64 1.69 28.92
N ARG A 457 19.38 2.05 28.64
CA ARG A 457 19.08 3.14 27.71
C ARG A 457 19.57 4.48 28.24
N GLN A 458 19.35 4.77 29.52
CA GLN A 458 19.78 6.02 30.13
C GLN A 458 21.31 6.13 30.16
N GLY A 459 22.03 5.02 30.36
CA GLY A 459 23.48 4.98 30.24
C GLY A 459 23.97 5.18 28.80
N LEU A 460 23.25 4.67 27.79
CA LEU A 460 23.54 4.98 26.38
C LEU A 460 23.27 6.46 26.06
N ASP A 461 22.17 7.03 26.58
CA ASP A 461 21.86 8.45 26.44
C ASP A 461 22.99 9.31 27.07
N ASP A 462 23.49 8.93 28.25
CA ASP A 462 24.63 9.57 28.91
C ASP A 462 25.95 9.41 28.13
N ALA A 463 26.09 8.32 27.38
CA ALA A 463 27.21 8.08 26.46
C ALA A 463 27.12 8.90 25.16
N GLY A 464 26.03 9.64 24.95
CA GLY A 464 25.82 10.47 23.77
C GLY A 464 25.08 9.79 22.63
N LEU A 465 24.15 8.87 22.93
CA LEU A 465 23.29 8.24 21.91
C LEU A 465 22.40 9.28 21.23
N THR A 466 22.46 9.33 19.89
CA THR A 466 21.64 10.21 19.05
C THR A 466 20.81 9.42 18.05
N ASP A 467 19.78 10.07 17.51
CA ASP A 467 18.86 9.53 16.48
C ASP A 467 18.26 8.16 16.86
N ALA A 468 18.10 7.93 18.16
CA ALA A 468 17.71 6.63 18.69
C ALA A 468 16.24 6.32 18.38
N VAL A 469 16.01 5.20 17.70
CA VAL A 469 14.69 4.61 17.50
C VAL A 469 14.55 3.40 18.39
N HIS A 470 13.83 3.57 19.51
CA HIS A 470 13.53 2.50 20.45
C HIS A 470 12.13 1.92 20.20
N GLY A 471 12.01 0.60 20.22
CA GLY A 471 10.75 -0.11 20.03
C GLY A 471 10.44 -0.36 18.56
N MET A 472 10.09 -1.59 18.20
CA MET A 472 9.73 -1.97 16.83
C MET A 472 8.65 -3.05 16.78
N PRO A 473 7.81 -3.09 15.73
CA PRO A 473 6.72 -4.05 15.60
C PRO A 473 7.21 -5.43 15.14
N VAL A 474 8.16 -6.01 15.87
CA VAL A 474 8.80 -7.31 15.55
C VAL A 474 8.78 -8.22 16.77
N LEU A 475 8.34 -9.46 16.58
CA LEU A 475 8.22 -10.47 17.63
C LEU A 475 8.94 -11.74 17.17
N PRO A 476 10.08 -12.13 17.75
CA PRO A 476 10.72 -11.60 18.96
C PRO A 476 11.66 -10.40 18.71
N GLY A 477 11.77 -9.52 19.69
CA GLY A 477 12.72 -8.40 19.68
C GLY A 477 12.10 -7.00 19.66
N ALA A 478 10.87 -6.85 20.16
CA ALA A 478 10.13 -5.60 20.12
C ALA A 478 10.81 -4.42 20.83
N MET A 479 11.64 -4.69 21.85
CA MET A 479 12.35 -3.68 22.64
C MET A 479 13.73 -3.29 22.06
N ALA A 480 14.03 -3.69 20.82
CA ALA A 480 15.30 -3.31 20.23
C ALA A 480 15.41 -1.78 20.08
N ILE A 481 16.65 -1.29 20.11
CA ILE A 481 16.99 0.11 19.85
C ILE A 481 18.07 0.16 18.78
N VAL A 482 17.99 1.17 17.92
CA VAL A 482 19.05 1.50 16.94
C VAL A 482 19.33 3.00 17.01
N GLY A 483 20.58 3.39 16.88
CA GLY A 483 21.00 4.79 16.90
C GLY A 483 22.51 4.92 16.68
N HIS A 484 23.09 6.05 17.07
CA HIS A 484 24.51 6.32 16.86
C HIS A 484 25.16 6.94 18.11
N ILE A 485 26.43 6.62 18.36
CA ILE A 485 27.27 7.29 19.36
C ILE A 485 28.57 7.69 18.68
N GLY A 486 28.78 8.99 18.51
CA GLY A 486 29.89 9.53 17.73
C GLY A 486 29.84 9.02 16.28
N GLY A 487 30.87 8.28 15.86
CA GLY A 487 30.93 7.66 14.53
C GLY A 487 30.50 6.18 14.49
N ALA A 488 30.09 5.60 15.62
CA ALA A 488 29.72 4.19 15.71
C ALA A 488 28.19 4.00 15.70
N ASP A 489 27.75 2.95 15.04
CA ASP A 489 26.35 2.49 15.11
C ASP A 489 26.09 1.82 16.46
N VAL A 490 24.84 1.88 16.94
CA VAL A 490 24.41 1.20 18.16
C VAL A 490 23.22 0.31 17.83
N ILE A 491 23.28 -0.96 18.24
CA ILE A 491 22.13 -1.87 18.22
C ILE A 491 21.94 -2.46 19.61
N GLY A 492 20.79 -2.22 20.20
CA GLY A 492 20.38 -2.88 21.42
C GLY A 492 19.55 -4.12 21.16
N VAL A 493 19.99 -5.25 21.70
CA VAL A 493 19.43 -6.58 21.45
C VAL A 493 18.67 -7.06 22.69
N PRO A 494 17.35 -7.26 22.60
CA PRO A 494 16.56 -7.73 23.73
C PRO A 494 16.91 -9.17 24.14
N ALA A 495 16.52 -9.52 25.37
CA ALA A 495 16.76 -10.84 25.97
C ALA A 495 16.25 -12.04 25.14
N CYS A 496 15.29 -11.80 24.25
CA CYS A 496 14.73 -12.83 23.38
C CYS A 496 15.77 -13.55 22.49
N ALA A 497 16.94 -12.93 22.25
CA ALA A 497 18.04 -13.51 21.48
C ALA A 497 18.61 -14.80 22.10
N LEU A 498 18.43 -15.03 23.40
CA LEU A 498 18.82 -16.30 24.03
C LEU A 498 17.85 -17.44 23.73
N PHE A 499 16.59 -17.12 23.42
CA PHE A 499 15.52 -18.10 23.28
C PHE A 499 15.14 -18.35 21.83
N HIS A 500 15.49 -17.43 20.92
CA HIS A 500 15.12 -17.47 19.52
C HIS A 500 16.34 -17.34 18.64
N ARG A 501 16.48 -18.28 17.68
CA ARG A 501 17.59 -18.27 16.72
C ARG A 501 17.61 -17.02 15.85
N THR A 502 16.42 -16.53 15.46
CA THR A 502 16.24 -15.32 14.64
C THR A 502 15.37 -14.33 15.40
N THR A 503 15.80 -13.07 15.43
CA THR A 503 15.15 -11.96 16.16
C THR A 503 15.19 -10.67 15.35
N SER A 504 14.73 -9.56 15.93
CA SER A 504 14.95 -8.23 15.37
C SER A 504 16.41 -7.92 15.04
N PHE A 505 17.38 -8.48 15.79
CA PHE A 505 18.80 -8.28 15.51
C PHE A 505 19.20 -8.78 14.11
N ASP A 506 18.64 -9.91 13.67
CA ASP A 506 18.86 -10.48 12.32
C ASP A 506 18.25 -9.62 11.19
N LEU A 507 17.29 -8.75 11.53
CA LEU A 507 16.69 -7.80 10.59
C LEU A 507 17.46 -6.47 10.58
N LEU A 508 17.93 -6.02 11.76
CA LEU A 508 18.61 -4.73 11.95
C LEU A 508 20.08 -4.77 11.51
N LEU A 509 20.84 -5.76 11.98
CA LEU A 509 22.29 -5.85 11.76
C LEU A 509 22.69 -5.71 10.28
N PRO A 510 22.15 -6.50 9.33
CA PRO A 510 22.56 -6.38 7.94
C PRO A 510 22.14 -5.04 7.29
N ARG A 511 21.10 -4.37 7.82
CA ARG A 511 20.67 -3.03 7.35
C ARG A 511 21.64 -1.95 7.80
N VAL A 512 21.99 -1.95 9.08
CA VAL A 512 22.96 -1.02 9.67
C VAL A 512 24.33 -1.18 8.98
N LEU A 513 24.81 -2.42 8.83
CA LEU A 513 26.08 -2.68 8.15
C LEU A 513 26.07 -2.37 6.64
N ALA A 514 24.89 -2.28 6.02
CA ALA A 514 24.73 -1.79 4.66
C ALA A 514 24.62 -0.26 4.55
N GLY A 515 24.82 0.46 5.67
CA GLY A 515 24.77 1.92 5.74
C GLY A 515 23.36 2.50 5.69
N LEU A 516 22.33 1.73 6.05
CA LEU A 516 20.96 2.24 6.15
C LEU A 516 20.75 2.93 7.49
N THR A 517 20.45 4.23 7.46
CA THR A 517 19.91 4.95 8.62
C THR A 517 18.45 4.55 8.82
N LEU A 518 18.13 3.96 9.97
CA LEU A 518 16.79 3.45 10.26
C LEU A 518 15.98 4.48 11.04
N THR A 519 14.87 4.93 10.44
CA THR A 519 13.93 5.86 11.05
C THR A 519 12.77 5.12 11.74
N ARG A 520 11.94 5.86 12.48
CA ARG A 520 10.68 5.33 13.03
C ARG A 520 9.78 4.76 11.95
N HIS A 521 9.75 5.36 10.75
CA HIS A 521 8.94 4.89 9.64
C HIS A 521 9.46 3.55 9.11
N ASP A 522 10.78 3.43 8.89
CA ASP A 522 11.40 2.19 8.38
C ASP A 522 11.15 0.99 9.31
N LEU A 523 11.15 1.21 10.63
CA LEU A 523 10.79 0.16 11.58
C LEU A 523 9.29 -0.15 11.58
N ALA A 524 8.42 0.86 11.38
CA ALA A 524 6.98 0.66 11.33
C ALA A 524 6.55 -0.16 10.11
N GLU A 525 7.25 -0.05 8.97
CA GLU A 525 7.01 -0.87 7.78
C GLU A 525 7.18 -2.38 8.02
N LEU A 526 7.90 -2.78 9.07
CA LEU A 526 8.05 -4.18 9.47
C LEU A 526 6.82 -4.75 10.18
N ALA A 527 5.78 -3.95 10.46
CA ALA A 527 4.63 -4.42 11.23
C ALA A 527 3.89 -5.60 10.58
N GLU A 528 3.89 -5.66 9.25
CA GLU A 528 3.39 -6.81 8.50
C GLU A 528 4.51 -7.87 8.37
N GLY A 529 4.18 -9.13 8.65
CA GLY A 529 5.12 -10.26 8.44
C GLY A 529 6.19 -10.48 9.52
N SER A 530 6.33 -9.60 10.52
CA SER A 530 7.39 -9.72 11.54
C SER A 530 7.00 -10.45 12.84
N MET A 531 6.00 -11.33 12.79
CA MET A 531 5.69 -12.25 13.88
C MET A 531 6.30 -13.63 13.60
N CYS A 532 7.21 -14.07 14.46
CA CYS A 532 7.84 -15.37 14.35
C CYS A 532 6.83 -16.50 14.58
N LEU A 533 6.90 -17.51 13.71
CA LEU A 533 6.02 -18.68 13.76
C LEU A 533 6.47 -19.76 14.76
N SER A 534 7.59 -19.54 15.46
CA SER A 534 8.16 -20.47 16.43
C SER A 534 8.32 -21.91 15.90
N CYS A 535 8.78 -22.03 14.66
CA CYS A 535 8.94 -23.32 13.99
C CYS A 535 9.94 -24.23 14.75
N ARG A 536 9.68 -25.55 14.73
CA ARG A 536 10.58 -26.55 15.34
C ARG A 536 12.03 -26.47 14.83
N SER A 537 12.20 -26.19 13.54
CA SER A 537 13.50 -25.87 12.95
C SER A 537 13.38 -24.52 12.25
N CYS A 538 14.28 -23.59 12.59
CA CYS A 538 14.29 -22.25 12.02
C CYS A 538 14.80 -22.30 10.57
N THR A 539 13.96 -21.87 9.63
CA THR A 539 14.24 -21.84 8.19
C THR A 539 14.48 -20.44 7.63
N TYR A 540 14.61 -19.42 8.49
CA TYR A 540 15.00 -18.07 8.08
C TYR A 540 16.32 -18.12 7.26
N PRO A 541 16.45 -17.39 6.13
CA PRO A 541 15.53 -16.38 5.59
C PRO A 541 14.46 -16.90 4.63
N LYS A 542 14.24 -18.22 4.50
CA LYS A 542 13.13 -18.76 3.68
C LYS A 542 11.77 -18.49 4.33
N CYS A 543 11.72 -18.51 5.66
CA CYS A 543 10.59 -18.11 6.50
C CYS A 543 9.99 -16.74 6.10
N PRO A 544 8.68 -16.49 6.29
CA PRO A 544 8.07 -15.17 6.09
C PRO A 544 8.38 -14.15 7.20
N PHE A 545 9.17 -14.50 8.21
CA PHE A 545 9.53 -13.57 9.27
C PHE A 545 10.30 -12.35 8.75
N GLY A 546 9.80 -11.15 9.07
CA GLY A 546 10.37 -9.88 8.61
C GLY A 546 10.01 -9.55 7.16
N LYS A 547 8.99 -10.23 6.59
CA LYS A 547 8.67 -10.19 5.17
C LYS A 547 7.57 -9.25 4.71
#